data_AF-A0A379WR98-F1
#
_entry.id   AF-A0A379WR98-F1
#
_cell.length_a   1.000
_cell.length_b   1.000
_cell.length_c   1.000
_cell.angle_alpha   90.00
_cell.angle_beta   90.00
_cell.angle_gamma   90.00
#
_symmetry.space_group_name_H-M   'P 1'
#
loop_
_entity.id
_entity.type
_entity.pdbx_description
1 polymer ?
#
loop_
_entity_poly.entity_id
_entity_poly.type
_entity_poly.pdbx_seq_one_letter_code
_entity_poly.pdbx_strand_id
1 'polypeptide(L)'
;MSTTVNVVEMSYSADEIRERVRAAGVVGAGGAGFPAHVKLQAQVEIFLVNAAECEPMLKVDQQLMWQQAARLVRGVQYAMTATGAREGVIALKEKYRRAIDALTPQLPAGIRLHILPDVYPAGR
;
A
#
# COMPACT_ATOMS: atom_id res chain seq x y z
N MET A 1 29.24 5.13 6.30
CA MET A 1 28.44 6.34 6.02
C MET A 1 27.02 6.03 6.46
N SER A 2 26.57 6.72 7.51
CA SER A 2 25.32 6.42 8.23
C SER A 2 24.12 6.84 7.38
N THR A 3 23.35 5.87 6.89
CA THR A 3 22.04 6.13 6.27
C THR A 3 21.00 6.07 7.37
N THR A 4 20.78 7.20 8.04
CA THR A 4 19.66 7.39 8.96
C THR A 4 18.37 7.15 8.19
N VAL A 5 17.76 5.99 8.42
CA VAL A 5 16.38 5.73 8.02
C VAL A 5 15.54 6.78 8.73
N ASN A 6 14.98 7.72 7.97
CA ASN A 6 14.00 8.67 8.47
C ASN A 6 12.79 7.89 8.99
N VAL A 7 12.81 7.56 10.28
CA VAL A 7 11.62 7.15 11.01
C VAL A 7 10.74 8.39 11.06
N VAL A 8 9.83 8.51 10.10
CA VAL A 8 8.79 9.53 10.14
C VAL A 8 7.93 9.19 11.34
N GLU A 9 8.02 9.99 12.39
CA GLU A 9 7.15 9.92 13.56
C GLU A 9 5.70 10.01 13.04
N MET A 10 4.94 8.92 13.18
CA MET A 10 3.56 8.86 12.70
C MET A 10 2.69 9.69 13.64
N SER A 11 2.47 10.94 13.28
CA SER A 11 1.84 11.97 14.14
C SER A 11 0.31 11.95 14.16
N TYR A 12 -0.34 10.93 13.59
CA TYR A 12 -1.80 10.87 13.50
C TYR A 12 -2.35 9.61 14.16
N SER A 13 -3.37 9.79 14.99
CA SER A 13 -4.18 8.70 15.52
C SER A 13 -4.98 8.01 14.42
N ALA A 14 -5.44 6.78 14.70
CA ALA A 14 -6.28 6.02 13.78
C ALA A 14 -7.53 6.81 13.35
N ASP A 15 -8.18 7.50 14.29
CA ASP A 15 -9.40 8.27 14.04
C ASP A 15 -9.13 9.52 13.20
N GLU A 16 -8.02 10.22 13.42
CA GLU A 16 -7.61 11.35 12.57
C GLU A 16 -7.35 10.91 11.12
N ILE A 17 -6.71 9.74 10.92
CA ILE A 17 -6.46 9.20 9.58
C ILE A 17 -7.81 8.90 8.90
N ARG A 18 -8.71 8.18 9.57
CA ARG A 18 -10.03 7.82 9.03
C ARG A 18 -10.84 9.07 8.68
N GLU A 19 -10.83 10.08 9.55
CA GLU A 19 -11.56 11.32 9.34
C GLU A 19 -11.00 12.14 8.17
N ARG A 20 -9.67 12.25 8.06
CA ARG A 20 -9.04 12.92 6.90
C ARG A 20 -9.36 12.22 5.59
N VAL A 21 -9.36 10.88 5.56
CA VAL A 21 -9.73 10.08 4.37
C VAL A 21 -11.20 10.29 4.02
N ARG A 22 -12.09 10.37 5.03
CA ARG A 22 -13.52 10.65 4.85
C ARG A 22 -13.74 12.05 4.29
N ALA A 23 -13.14 13.07 4.89
CA ALA A 23 -13.26 14.47 4.48
C ALA A 23 -12.74 14.72 3.06
N ALA A 24 -11.70 13.99 2.64
CA ALA A 24 -11.16 14.06 1.28
C ALA A 24 -12.00 13.27 0.24
N GLY A 25 -13.03 12.53 0.66
CA GLY A 25 -13.89 11.77 -0.26
C GLY A 25 -13.20 10.61 -0.97
N VAL A 26 -12.17 10.01 -0.36
CA VAL A 26 -11.37 8.95 -1.01
C VAL A 26 -12.19 7.66 -1.12
N VAL A 27 -12.16 7.05 -2.31
CA VAL A 27 -12.79 5.77 -2.63
C VAL A 27 -11.76 4.75 -3.08
N GLY A 28 -12.11 3.46 -3.03
CA GLY A 28 -11.25 2.38 -3.51
C GLY A 28 -11.03 2.45 -5.03
N ALA A 29 -9.76 2.59 -5.44
CA ALA A 29 -9.34 2.72 -6.83
C ALA A 29 -9.35 1.40 -7.64
N GLY A 30 -9.67 0.26 -7.01
CA GLY A 30 -9.74 -1.05 -7.65
C GLY A 30 -11.03 -1.35 -8.43
N GLY A 31 -11.82 -0.33 -8.77
CA GLY A 31 -13.03 -0.44 -9.60
C GLY A 31 -14.37 -0.46 -8.85
N ALA A 32 -14.42 -0.94 -7.60
CA ALA A 32 -15.67 -1.01 -6.84
C ALA A 32 -16.16 0.34 -6.29
N GLY A 33 -15.29 1.36 -6.21
CA GLY A 33 -15.66 2.69 -5.71
C GLY A 33 -16.09 2.75 -4.24
N PHE A 34 -15.86 1.68 -3.46
CA PHE A 34 -16.27 1.62 -2.05
C PHE A 34 -15.53 2.66 -1.21
N PRO A 35 -16.20 3.38 -0.28
CA PRO A 35 -15.55 4.43 0.53
C PRO A 35 -14.35 3.91 1.32
N ALA A 36 -13.18 4.52 1.14
CA ALA A 36 -11.95 4.03 1.74
C ALA A 36 -11.96 4.15 3.27
N HIS A 37 -12.53 5.22 3.81
CA HIS A 37 -12.62 5.44 5.26
C HIS A 37 -13.42 4.33 5.98
N VAL A 38 -14.44 3.75 5.33
CA VAL A 38 -15.22 2.63 5.88
C VAL A 38 -14.35 1.37 5.97
N LYS A 39 -13.51 1.09 4.96
CA LYS A 39 -12.56 -0.04 5.02
C LYS A 39 -11.52 0.16 6.12
N LEU A 40 -11.06 1.40 6.33
CA LEU A 40 -10.07 1.73 7.37
C LEU A 40 -10.61 1.67 8.80
N GLN A 41 -11.92 1.49 8.99
CA GLN A 41 -12.50 1.23 10.32
C GLN A 41 -12.33 -0.23 10.76
N ALA A 42 -12.08 -1.16 9.83
CA ALA A 42 -11.86 -2.56 10.16
C ALA A 42 -10.64 -2.73 11.06
N GLN A 43 -10.74 -3.64 12.03
CA GLN A 43 -9.59 -4.10 12.82
C GLN A 43 -9.08 -5.39 12.21
N VAL A 44 -7.84 -5.38 11.74
CA VAL A 44 -7.23 -6.54 11.06
C VAL A 44 -5.81 -6.76 11.56
N GLU A 45 -5.31 -7.99 11.44
CA GLU A 45 -3.92 -8.30 11.72
C GLU A 45 -3.00 -7.88 10.57
N ILE A 46 -3.48 -8.02 9.32
CA ILE A 46 -2.72 -7.82 8.10
C ILE A 46 -3.45 -6.83 7.18
N PHE A 47 -2.74 -5.80 6.73
CA PHE A 47 -3.19 -4.88 5.69
C PHE A 47 -2.56 -5.24 4.34
N LEU A 48 -3.39 -5.60 3.35
CA LEU A 48 -2.94 -6.03 2.03
C LEU A 48 -3.14 -4.94 0.97
N VAL A 49 -2.07 -4.55 0.29
CA VAL A 49 -2.12 -3.81 -0.97
C VAL A 49 -2.15 -4.81 -2.12
N ASN A 50 -3.25 -4.81 -2.85
CA ASN A 50 -3.35 -5.52 -4.12
C ASN A 50 -2.77 -4.63 -5.23
N ALA A 51 -1.54 -4.91 -5.64
CA ALA A 51 -0.86 -4.26 -6.78
C ALA A 51 -0.69 -5.24 -7.95
N ALA A 52 -1.59 -6.23 -8.07
CA ALA A 52 -1.60 -7.22 -9.13
C ALA A 52 -2.46 -6.76 -10.33
N GLU A 53 -2.12 -5.61 -10.93
CA GLU A 53 -2.84 -5.05 -12.09
C GLU A 53 -2.90 -6.09 -13.23
N CYS A 54 -4.11 -6.54 -13.56
CA CYS A 54 -4.35 -7.61 -14.53
C CYS A 54 -4.96 -7.11 -15.84
N GLU A 55 -5.46 -5.88 -15.88
CA GLU A 55 -6.09 -5.30 -17.06
C GLU A 55 -5.03 -5.00 -18.14
N PRO A 56 -5.18 -5.52 -19.37
CA PRO A 56 -4.29 -5.17 -20.48
C PRO A 56 -4.23 -3.65 -20.70
N MET A 57 -3.04 -3.13 -21.03
CA MET A 57 -2.76 -1.71 -21.28
C MET A 57 -2.78 -0.77 -20.06
N LEU A 58 -3.39 -1.15 -18.93
CA LEU A 58 -3.21 -0.41 -17.68
C LEU A 58 -1.86 -0.74 -17.06
N LYS A 59 -1.17 0.32 -16.63
CA LYS A 59 0.20 0.30 -16.12
C LYS A 59 0.37 1.23 -14.91
N VAL A 60 -0.73 1.76 -14.38
CA VAL A 60 -0.70 2.90 -13.46
C VAL A 60 -0.12 2.46 -12.13
N ASP A 61 -0.56 1.31 -11.62
CA ASP A 61 -0.11 0.79 -10.34
C ASP A 61 1.39 0.49 -10.37
N GLN A 62 1.85 -0.22 -11.40
CA GLN A 62 3.28 -0.49 -11.54
C GLN A 62 4.11 0.79 -11.67
N GLN A 63 3.60 1.84 -12.33
CA GLN A 63 4.29 3.11 -12.48
C GLN A 63 4.37 3.89 -11.17
N LEU A 64 3.24 4.00 -10.46
CA LEU A 64 3.18 4.68 -9.17
C LEU A 64 4.08 4.01 -8.13
N MET A 65 4.14 2.66 -8.13
CA MET A 65 5.01 1.93 -7.22
C MET A 65 6.48 2.33 -7.33
N TRP A 66 7.03 2.51 -8.54
CA TRP A 66 8.45 2.91 -8.68
C TRP A 66 8.66 4.43 -8.64
N GLN A 67 7.70 5.24 -9.11
CA GLN A 67 7.83 6.69 -9.11
C GLN A 67 7.58 7.32 -7.74
N GLN A 68 6.73 6.71 -6.92
CA GLN A 68 6.25 7.26 -5.65
C GLN A 68 6.36 6.24 -4.51
N ALA A 69 7.35 5.34 -4.57
CA ALA A 69 7.59 4.28 -3.59
C ALA A 69 7.52 4.77 -2.13
N ALA A 70 8.19 5.88 -1.80
CA ALA A 70 8.16 6.46 -0.45
C ALA A 70 6.76 6.84 0.02
N ARG A 71 5.93 7.37 -0.90
CA ARG A 71 4.53 7.74 -0.59
C ARG A 71 3.66 6.51 -0.45
N LEU A 72 3.88 5.49 -1.27
CA LEU A 72 3.16 4.23 -1.14
C LEU A 72 3.42 3.58 0.22
N VAL A 73 4.69 3.44 0.60
CA VAL A 73 5.08 2.86 1.91
C VAL A 73 4.45 3.65 3.06
N ARG A 74 4.50 5.00 3.00
CA ARG A 74 3.86 5.85 4.01
C ARG A 74 2.33 5.67 4.05
N GLY A 75 1.69 5.52 2.90
CA GLY A 75 0.26 5.22 2.81
C GLY A 75 -0.08 3.89 3.47
N VAL A 76 0.74 2.85 3.28
CA VAL A 76 0.58 1.55 3.96
C VAL A 76 0.74 1.71 5.46
N GLN A 77 1.74 2.46 5.94
CA GLN A 77 1.91 2.73 7.38
C GLN A 77 0.67 3.42 7.98
N TYR A 78 0.12 4.44 7.32
CA TYR A 78 -1.12 5.07 7.78
C TYR A 78 -2.31 4.10 7.79
N ALA A 79 -2.43 3.25 6.77
CA ALA A 79 -3.50 2.27 6.73
C ALA A 79 -3.35 1.21 7.83
N MET A 80 -2.12 0.77 8.13
CA MET A 80 -1.82 -0.11 9.25
C MET A 80 -2.19 0.54 10.59
N THR A 81 -1.78 1.80 10.82
CA THR A 81 -2.16 2.56 12.03
C THR A 81 -3.68 2.67 12.15
N ALA A 82 -4.38 3.02 11.07
CA ALA A 82 -5.83 3.17 11.07
C ALA A 82 -6.57 1.85 11.35
N THR A 83 -6.00 0.72 10.96
CA THR A 83 -6.65 -0.59 11.09
C THR A 83 -6.12 -1.45 12.25
N GLY A 84 -5.08 -0.98 12.96
CA GLY A 84 -4.40 -1.76 13.98
C GLY A 84 -3.54 -2.91 13.44
N ALA A 85 -3.30 -2.95 12.12
CA ALA A 85 -2.54 -4.03 11.49
C ALA A 85 -1.08 -4.05 11.94
N ARG A 86 -0.59 -5.25 12.24
CA ARG A 86 0.81 -5.49 12.63
C ARG A 86 1.69 -5.79 11.43
N GLU A 87 1.09 -6.27 10.35
CA GLU A 87 1.78 -6.57 9.10
C GLU A 87 1.13 -5.83 7.92
N GLY A 88 1.97 -5.23 7.08
CA GLY A 88 1.61 -4.69 5.78
C GLY A 88 2.20 -5.57 4.67
N VAL A 89 1.37 -5.96 3.71
CA VAL A 89 1.82 -6.77 2.57
C VAL A 89 1.52 -6.02 1.28
N ILE A 90 2.54 -5.83 0.44
CA ILE A 90 2.36 -5.32 -0.92
C ILE A 90 2.51 -6.49 -1.88
N ALA A 91 1.39 -6.98 -2.42
CA ALA A 91 1.37 -8.09 -3.35
C ALA A 91 1.45 -7.58 -4.80
N LEU A 92 2.50 -7.98 -5.51
CA LEU A 92 2.79 -7.50 -6.86
C LEU A 92 3.41 -8.61 -7.73
N LYS A 93 3.28 -8.49 -9.04
CA LYS A 93 3.76 -9.52 -9.97
C LYS A 93 5.27 -9.50 -10.11
N GLU A 94 5.87 -10.67 -10.30
CA GLU A 94 7.32 -10.84 -10.48
C GLU A 94 7.90 -9.95 -11.60
N LYS A 95 7.16 -9.74 -12.69
CA LYS A 95 7.60 -8.92 -13.82
C LYS A 95 7.76 -7.43 -13.50
N TYR A 96 7.21 -6.93 -12.39
CA TYR A 96 7.29 -5.51 -12.00
C TYR A 96 8.64 -5.18 -11.35
N ARG A 97 9.75 -5.54 -12.02
CA ARG A 97 11.12 -5.41 -11.49
C ARG A 97 11.44 -3.99 -11.00
N ARG A 98 11.07 -2.96 -11.77
CA ARG A 98 11.26 -1.55 -11.37
C ARG A 98 10.58 -1.19 -10.05
N ALA A 99 9.38 -1.73 -9.81
CA ALA A 99 8.66 -1.51 -8.56
C ALA A 99 9.33 -2.25 -7.41
N ILE A 100 9.74 -3.51 -7.62
CA ILE A 100 10.48 -4.30 -6.63
C ILE A 100 11.77 -3.58 -6.21
N ASP A 101 12.57 -3.14 -7.18
CA ASP A 101 13.86 -2.48 -6.93
C ASP A 101 13.68 -1.14 -6.19
N ALA A 102 12.61 -0.39 -6.52
CA ALA A 102 12.31 0.88 -5.86
C ALA A 102 11.75 0.71 -4.44
N LEU A 103 10.92 -0.31 -4.21
CA LEU A 103 10.24 -0.53 -2.93
C LEU A 103 11.15 -1.21 -1.90
N THR A 104 11.88 -2.26 -2.30
CA THR A 104 12.74 -3.06 -1.41
C THR A 104 13.58 -2.24 -0.42
N PRO A 105 14.35 -1.21 -0.84
CA PRO A 105 15.19 -0.45 0.10
C PRO A 105 14.41 0.48 1.04
N GLN A 106 13.10 0.64 0.84
CA GLN A 106 12.25 1.57 1.60
C GLN A 106 11.31 0.87 2.59
N LEU A 107 11.29 -0.47 2.61
CA LEU A 107 10.38 -1.22 3.47
C LEU A 107 10.85 -1.17 4.93
N PRO A 108 10.03 -0.62 5.84
CA PRO A 108 10.31 -0.68 7.27
C PRO A 108 10.02 -2.09 7.82
N ALA A 109 10.40 -2.32 9.07
CA ALA A 109 9.95 -3.49 9.82
C ALA A 109 8.40 -3.55 9.83
N GLY A 110 7.85 -4.74 9.63
CA GLY A 110 6.40 -4.96 9.58
C GLY A 110 5.77 -4.77 8.19
N ILE A 111 6.51 -4.33 7.16
CA ILE A 111 6.02 -4.28 5.78
C ILE A 111 6.88 -5.17 4.89
N ARG A 112 6.27 -6.00 4.05
CA ARG A 112 7.00 -6.84 3.07
C ARG A 112 6.34 -6.86 1.70
N LEU A 113 7.14 -7.25 0.70
CA LEU A 113 6.61 -7.62 -0.61
C LEU A 113 6.15 -9.07 -0.61
N HIS A 114 5.08 -9.34 -1.34
CA HIS A 114 4.70 -10.70 -1.73
C HIS A 114 4.73 -10.80 -3.25
N ILE A 115 5.70 -11.56 -3.77
CA ILE A 115 5.92 -11.69 -5.21
C ILE A 115 4.99 -12.78 -5.75
N LEU A 116 4.04 -12.36 -6.59
CA LEU A 116 3.10 -13.24 -7.24
C LEU A 116 3.68 -13.76 -8.57
N PRO A 117 3.42 -15.02 -8.94
CA PRO A 117 3.74 -15.51 -10.28
C PRO A 117 2.95 -14.72 -11.33
N ASP A 118 3.49 -14.60 -12.54
CA ASP A 118 2.82 -13.88 -13.65
C ASP A 118 1.71 -14.73 -14.29
N VAL A 119 0.67 -15.02 -13.50
CA VAL A 119 -0.51 -15.79 -13.91
C VAL A 119 -1.76 -14.91 -13.89
N TYR A 120 -2.71 -15.21 -14.78
CA TYR A 120 -3.99 -14.52 -14.86
C TYR A 120 -5.13 -15.50 -14.54
N PRO A 121 -6.11 -15.14 -13.70
CA PRO A 121 -6.21 -13.91 -12.89
C PRO A 121 -5.53 -14.06 -11.52
N ALA A 122 -4.90 -13.00 -11.02
CA ALA A 122 -4.27 -12.97 -9.69
C ALA A 122 -4.72 -11.78 -8.81
N GLY A 123 -5.71 -11.00 -9.29
CA GLY A 123 -6.12 -9.72 -8.68
C GLY A 123 -7.56 -9.66 -8.17
N ARG A 124 -8.27 -10.80 -8.11
CA ARG A 124 -9.63 -10.91 -7.56
C ARG A 124 -9.63 -11.73 -6.29
#